data_AF-A0A6B1HX22-F1
#
_entry.id   AF-A0A6B1HX22-F1
#
_cell.length_a   1.000
_cell.length_b   1.000
_cell.length_c   1.000
_cell.angle_alpha   90.00
_cell.angle_beta   90.00
_cell.angle_gamma   90.00
#
_symmetry.space_group_name_H-M   'P 1'
#
loop_
_entity.id
_entity.type
_entity.pdbx_description
1 polymer ?
#
loop_
_entity_poly.entity_id
_entity_poly.type
_entity_poly.pdbx_seq_one_letter_code
_entity_poly.pdbx_strand_id
1 'polypeptide(L)'
;MKIVGYSDRFSVRPGQTIRFMVSSEAPTYRAQLVRLRHTDANPQGPGCKIEALASSISGEYPGRYQAIHSGSYAAVPHHPLLNCPDGFTLRAWIYPTTPQKGLQGLLTKLSGQSGYGLFIAEDGSLALWIGDGTRLEKVSTGVALHPAQWHCIAASYDAATGTVHLYQELQSNWPVPRARAEVCKTISPLTVGENEEDLLMAAKAGPVAIHHFNGKIDNPRLYGRALSVAETDADTPIANWDFSLDIGAEIVRDTEANQLHGRTVNLPTRAVTGHNWTGDESDFKVAPSQYGAIHFHDDDLEDAHWDAAFEWTVPSDWPSGVYAVHLT
;
A
#
# COMPACT_ATOMS: atom_id res chain seq x y z
N MET A 1 10.16 16.95 22.47
CA MET A 1 10.35 17.82 21.28
C MET A 1 9.46 17.24 20.20
N LYS A 2 8.35 17.88 19.85
CA LYS A 2 7.36 17.27 18.94
C LYS A 2 6.90 18.26 17.88
N ILE A 3 7.89 18.86 17.23
CA ILE A 3 7.72 19.55 15.96
C ILE A 3 8.68 18.93 14.96
N VAL A 4 8.16 18.64 13.78
CA VAL A 4 8.89 18.05 12.66
C VAL A 4 8.39 18.70 11.38
N GLY A 5 9.23 18.76 10.36
CA GLY A 5 8.85 19.29 9.08
C GLY A 5 9.81 18.91 7.97
N TYR A 6 9.34 19.08 6.74
CA TYR A 6 10.09 18.82 5.52
C TYR A 6 9.69 19.82 4.45
N SER A 7 10.44 19.88 3.37
CA SER A 7 10.10 20.67 2.18
C SER A 7 9.74 19.78 1.00
N ASP A 8 8.95 20.31 0.07
CA ASP A 8 8.49 19.56 -1.11
C ASP A 8 9.59 19.33 -2.17
N ARG A 9 10.76 19.91 -1.98
CA ARG A 9 11.93 19.79 -2.85
C ARG A 9 13.22 20.08 -2.08
N PHE A 10 14.34 19.57 -2.59
CA PHE A 10 15.66 19.78 -2.00
C PHE A 10 16.32 21.11 -2.37
N SER A 11 15.97 21.70 -3.53
CA SER A 11 16.58 22.95 -3.99
C SER A 11 15.62 23.78 -4.84
N VAL A 12 15.83 25.11 -4.81
CA VAL A 12 15.11 26.11 -5.59
C VAL A 12 16.07 27.19 -6.09
N ARG A 13 15.76 27.76 -7.25
CA ARG A 13 16.43 28.92 -7.82
C ARG A 13 15.72 30.22 -7.40
N PRO A 14 16.40 31.37 -7.49
CA PRO A 14 15.74 32.67 -7.40
C PRO A 14 14.49 32.74 -8.30
N GLY A 15 13.40 33.26 -7.77
CA GLY A 15 12.08 33.33 -8.41
C GLY A 15 11.24 32.06 -8.30
N GLN A 16 11.77 30.95 -7.79
CA GLN A 16 11.01 29.72 -7.56
C GLN A 16 10.47 29.64 -6.13
N THR A 17 9.38 28.89 -5.98
CA THR A 17 8.72 28.64 -4.70
C THR A 17 9.07 27.27 -4.14
N ILE A 18 9.29 27.22 -2.83
CA ILE A 18 9.44 25.99 -2.02
C ILE A 18 8.37 26.00 -0.93
N ARG A 19 7.74 24.85 -0.69
CA ARG A 19 6.71 24.68 0.34
C ARG A 19 7.28 23.93 1.53
N PHE A 20 6.83 24.28 2.73
CA PHE A 20 7.23 23.65 3.98
C PHE A 20 6.02 23.04 4.67
N MET A 21 6.12 21.74 4.94
CA MET A 21 5.12 20.97 5.66
C MET A 21 5.61 20.81 7.09
N VAL A 22 4.76 21.13 8.06
CA VAL A 22 5.11 21.10 9.48
C VAL A 22 4.00 20.40 10.26
N SER A 23 4.39 19.45 11.11
CA SER A 23 3.53 18.82 12.11
C SER A 23 4.04 19.19 13.50
N SER A 24 3.16 19.74 14.32
CA SER A 24 3.48 20.21 15.67
C SER A 24 2.38 19.81 16.65
N GLU A 25 2.75 19.30 17.81
CA GLU A 25 1.81 19.10 18.93
C GLU A 25 1.54 20.39 19.72
N ALA A 26 2.38 21.41 19.57
CA ALA A 26 2.14 22.72 20.19
C ALA A 26 1.11 23.52 19.37
N PRO A 27 0.30 24.39 20.00
CA PRO A 27 -0.71 25.19 19.29
C PRO A 27 -0.11 26.26 18.37
N THR A 28 1.12 26.71 18.64
CA THR A 28 1.89 27.60 17.78
C THR A 28 3.35 27.20 17.76
N TYR A 29 4.07 27.64 16.72
CA TYR A 29 5.52 27.53 16.60
C TYR A 29 6.07 28.71 15.81
N ARG A 30 7.36 28.98 15.93
CA ARG A 30 8.05 30.01 15.16
C ARG A 30 8.89 29.38 14.05
N ALA A 31 8.86 29.97 12.87
CA ALA A 31 9.78 29.64 11.78
C ALA A 31 10.76 30.80 11.53
N GLN A 32 12.01 30.47 11.24
CA GLN A 32 13.06 31.44 10.94
C GLN A 32 13.98 30.89 9.85
N LEU A 33 14.11 31.61 8.73
CA LEU A 33 15.10 31.26 7.73
C LEU A 33 16.52 31.49 8.28
N VAL A 34 17.39 30.51 8.12
CA VAL A 34 18.78 30.56 8.52
C VAL A 34 19.70 30.10 7.39
N ARG A 35 20.91 30.67 7.32
CA ARG A 35 21.99 30.19 6.45
C ARG A 35 22.95 29.33 7.27
N LEU A 36 23.17 28.11 6.78
CA LEU A 36 24.10 27.17 7.40
C LEU A 36 25.51 27.40 6.83
N ARG A 37 26.48 27.72 7.69
CA ARG A 37 27.90 27.86 7.30
C ARG A 37 28.76 26.71 7.82
N HIS A 38 28.49 26.29 9.04
CA HIS A 38 29.18 25.18 9.69
C HIS A 38 28.27 24.65 10.80
N THR A 39 28.04 23.35 10.89
CA THR A 39 27.09 22.77 11.84
C THR A 39 27.74 21.78 12.82
N ASP A 40 29.04 21.52 12.67
CA ASP A 40 29.76 20.68 13.63
C ASP A 40 30.01 21.45 14.94
N ALA A 41 29.58 20.83 16.04
CA ALA A 41 29.66 21.34 17.39
C ALA A 41 30.95 20.95 18.12
N ASN A 42 31.89 20.27 17.45
CA ASN A 42 33.19 19.92 18.03
C ASN A 42 33.90 21.17 18.58
N PRO A 43 34.25 21.21 19.88
CA PRO A 43 34.88 22.37 20.50
C PRO A 43 36.31 22.63 19.99
N GLN A 44 36.96 21.64 19.36
CA GLN A 44 38.26 21.81 18.71
C GLN A 44 38.14 22.31 17.25
N GLY A 45 36.92 22.34 16.70
CA GLY A 45 36.62 22.85 15.38
C GLY A 45 36.25 24.34 15.38
N PRO A 46 35.82 24.89 14.24
CA PRO A 46 35.41 26.29 14.13
C PRO A 46 34.04 26.58 14.78
N GLY A 47 33.38 25.57 15.37
CA GLY A 47 32.09 25.67 16.05
C GLY A 47 30.89 25.86 15.11
N CYS A 48 29.68 25.76 15.64
CA CYS A 48 28.45 25.95 14.88
C CYS A 48 28.29 27.42 14.46
N LYS A 49 28.05 27.65 13.16
CA LYS A 49 27.87 28.96 12.52
C LYS A 49 26.58 28.93 11.70
N ILE A 50 25.51 29.43 12.32
CA ILE A 50 24.17 29.54 11.75
C ILE A 50 23.77 31.02 11.80
N GLU A 51 23.45 31.59 10.65
CA GLU A 51 23.12 33.01 10.50
C GLU A 51 21.61 33.17 10.27
N ALA A 52 20.91 33.87 11.16
CA ALA A 52 19.50 34.18 10.96
C ALA A 52 19.33 35.27 9.90
N LEU A 53 18.41 35.07 8.97
CA LEU A 53 18.16 35.99 7.86
C LEU A 53 16.72 36.51 7.91
N ALA A 54 16.56 37.82 7.68
CA ALA A 54 15.23 38.39 7.49
C ALA A 54 14.60 37.80 6.24
N SER A 55 13.39 37.24 6.36
CA SER A 55 12.66 36.62 5.25
C SER A 55 11.17 36.80 5.43
N SER A 56 10.40 36.70 4.33
CA SER A 56 8.94 36.78 4.38
C SER A 56 8.29 35.61 5.13
N ILE A 57 9.02 34.52 5.37
CA ILE A 57 8.54 33.35 6.11
C ILE A 57 8.92 33.39 7.60
N SER A 58 9.67 34.38 8.05
CA SER A 58 10.03 34.50 9.46
C SER A 58 8.84 34.98 10.28
N GLY A 59 8.32 34.15 11.18
CA GLY A 59 7.09 34.48 11.92
C GLY A 59 6.59 33.35 12.82
N GLU A 60 5.47 33.61 13.49
CA GLU A 60 4.72 32.60 14.26
C GLU A 60 3.62 31.99 13.37
N TYR A 61 3.44 30.67 13.48
CA TYR A 61 2.50 29.88 12.70
C TYR A 61 1.63 29.03 13.62
N PRO A 62 0.39 28.71 13.22
CA PRO A 62 -0.43 27.75 13.94
C PRO A 62 0.20 26.37 13.85
N GLY A 63 0.35 25.71 14.99
CA GLY A 63 0.76 24.32 15.05
C GLY A 63 -0.43 23.39 14.88
N ARG A 64 -0.23 22.35 14.06
CA ARG A 64 -1.23 21.31 13.79
C ARG A 64 -0.53 19.97 13.77
N TYR A 65 -1.07 18.99 14.48
CA TYR A 65 -0.63 17.61 14.32
C TYR A 65 -1.13 17.08 12.98
N GLN A 66 -0.21 16.53 12.20
CA GLN A 66 -0.49 15.84 10.95
C GLN A 66 0.05 14.41 11.08
N ALA A 67 -0.82 13.42 10.88
CA ALA A 67 -0.46 12.02 10.99
C ALA A 67 0.42 11.61 9.81
N ILE A 68 1.34 10.66 10.02
CA ILE A 68 2.07 9.99 8.95
C ILE A 68 1.35 8.68 8.68
N HIS A 69 1.07 8.42 7.41
CA HIS A 69 0.46 7.18 6.95
C HIS A 69 1.50 6.35 6.21
N SER A 70 2.30 5.59 6.96
CA SER A 70 3.26 4.64 6.41
C SER A 70 2.57 3.36 5.96
N GLY A 71 3.28 2.62 5.12
CA GLY A 71 2.84 1.36 4.55
C GLY A 71 2.57 1.52 3.06
N SER A 72 3.20 0.66 2.27
CA SER A 72 2.98 0.61 0.83
C SER A 72 1.85 -0.33 0.47
N TYR A 73 1.10 0.04 -0.56
CA TYR A 73 -0.03 -0.71 -1.08
C TYR A 73 -0.29 -0.31 -2.53
N ALA A 74 -1.19 -1.01 -3.23
CA ALA A 74 -1.73 -0.55 -4.49
C ALA A 74 -3.22 -0.22 -4.33
N ALA A 75 -3.66 0.88 -4.93
CA ALA A 75 -5.04 1.34 -4.91
C ALA A 75 -5.62 1.32 -6.33
N VAL A 76 -6.74 0.64 -6.50
CA VAL A 76 -7.55 0.67 -7.72
C VAL A 76 -8.76 1.55 -7.42
N PRO A 77 -8.94 2.68 -8.15
CA PRO A 77 -10.07 3.57 -7.95
C PRO A 77 -11.40 2.82 -7.96
N HIS A 78 -12.33 3.25 -7.11
CA HIS A 78 -13.68 2.71 -7.08
C HIS A 78 -14.29 2.58 -8.49
N HIS A 79 -14.92 1.44 -8.75
CA HIS A 79 -15.77 1.20 -9.90
C HIS A 79 -16.92 0.24 -9.53
N PRO A 80 -18.15 0.41 -10.06
CA PRO A 80 -19.30 -0.45 -9.71
C PRO A 80 -19.06 -1.95 -9.95
N LEU A 81 -18.30 -2.32 -10.99
CA LEU A 81 -17.93 -3.71 -11.27
C LEU A 81 -17.12 -4.37 -10.14
N LEU A 82 -16.47 -3.59 -9.29
CA LEU A 82 -15.72 -4.11 -8.15
C LEU A 82 -16.63 -4.46 -6.96
N ASN A 83 -17.91 -4.07 -6.93
CA ASN A 83 -18.78 -4.35 -5.78
C ASN A 83 -19.25 -5.82 -5.72
N CYS A 84 -19.44 -6.47 -6.88
CA CYS A 84 -19.79 -7.90 -6.98
C CYS A 84 -20.92 -8.37 -6.03
N PRO A 85 -22.14 -7.79 -6.10
CA PRO A 85 -23.22 -8.04 -5.15
C PRO A 85 -23.67 -9.51 -5.08
N ASP A 86 -23.62 -10.21 -6.23
CA ASP A 86 -24.11 -11.59 -6.38
C ASP A 86 -23.04 -12.66 -6.09
N GLY A 87 -21.80 -12.25 -5.83
CA GLY A 87 -20.68 -13.15 -5.61
C GLY A 87 -19.47 -12.82 -6.48
N PHE A 88 -18.33 -13.42 -6.12
CA PHE A 88 -17.05 -13.14 -6.73
C PHE A 88 -16.05 -14.28 -6.52
N THR A 89 -14.93 -14.21 -7.23
CA THR A 89 -13.70 -14.94 -6.89
C THR A 89 -12.52 -13.97 -6.91
N LEU A 90 -11.70 -14.02 -5.86
CA LEU A 90 -10.38 -13.39 -5.79
C LEU A 90 -9.31 -14.45 -5.92
N ARG A 91 -8.25 -14.19 -6.69
CA ARG A 91 -7.08 -15.06 -6.81
C ARG A 91 -5.80 -14.22 -6.85
N ALA A 92 -4.73 -14.70 -6.21
CA ALA A 92 -3.41 -14.11 -6.32
C ALA A 92 -2.32 -15.12 -5.94
N TRP A 93 -1.09 -14.80 -6.30
CA TRP A 93 0.09 -15.39 -5.67
C TRP A 93 0.60 -14.45 -4.58
N ILE A 94 0.95 -15.00 -3.42
CA ILE A 94 1.50 -14.23 -2.31
C ILE A 94 2.78 -14.86 -1.74
N TYR A 95 3.69 -14.02 -1.29
CA TYR A 95 4.91 -14.40 -0.57
C TYR A 95 4.93 -13.66 0.77
N PRO A 96 4.23 -14.14 1.80
CA PRO A 96 4.13 -13.45 3.09
C PRO A 96 5.46 -13.50 3.84
N THR A 97 6.02 -12.38 4.29
CA THR A 97 7.26 -12.37 5.09
C THR A 97 6.98 -12.41 6.59
N THR A 98 5.88 -11.80 7.04
CA THR A 98 5.49 -11.79 8.45
C THR A 98 4.02 -12.21 8.65
N PRO A 99 3.60 -13.44 8.27
CA PRO A 99 2.21 -13.86 8.39
C PRO A 99 1.68 -13.76 9.84
N GLN A 100 2.56 -13.86 10.85
CA GLN A 100 2.15 -13.92 12.27
C GLN A 100 2.17 -12.55 12.96
N LYS A 101 2.30 -11.47 12.19
CA LYS A 101 2.32 -10.09 12.70
C LYS A 101 0.94 -9.62 13.21
N GLY A 102 -0.11 -10.36 12.89
CA GLY A 102 -1.50 -9.99 13.11
C GLY A 102 -2.23 -9.82 11.77
N LEU A 103 -3.41 -9.19 11.84
CA LEU A 103 -4.27 -8.98 10.69
C LEU A 103 -3.58 -8.17 9.59
N GLN A 104 -3.60 -8.70 8.35
CA GLN A 104 -3.05 -8.04 7.16
C GLN A 104 -4.02 -8.16 5.99
N GLY A 105 -4.28 -7.07 5.26
CA GLY A 105 -5.12 -7.06 4.07
C GLY A 105 -4.34 -7.46 2.82
N LEU A 106 -4.89 -8.39 2.03
CA LEU A 106 -4.27 -8.88 0.79
C LEU A 106 -4.90 -8.22 -0.44
N LEU A 107 -6.20 -8.42 -0.61
CA LEU A 107 -7.04 -7.82 -1.66
C LEU A 107 -8.35 -7.42 -1.00
N THR A 108 -8.60 -6.12 -0.82
CA THR A 108 -9.71 -5.65 0.03
C THR A 108 -10.49 -4.54 -0.64
N LYS A 109 -11.81 -4.67 -0.62
CA LYS A 109 -12.78 -3.64 -1.00
C LYS A 109 -13.89 -3.63 0.04
N LEU A 110 -13.53 -3.19 1.25
CA LEU A 110 -14.35 -3.29 2.45
C LEU A 110 -14.39 -1.93 3.17
N SER A 111 -15.57 -1.34 3.31
CA SER A 111 -15.81 -0.13 4.10
C SER A 111 -16.74 -0.44 5.27
N GLY A 112 -16.24 -0.35 6.50
CA GLY A 112 -16.98 -0.77 7.68
C GLY A 112 -17.39 -2.25 7.60
N GLN A 113 -18.70 -2.50 7.44
CA GLN A 113 -19.29 -3.83 7.26
C GLN A 113 -19.80 -4.08 5.84
N SER A 114 -19.48 -3.21 4.87
CA SER A 114 -19.94 -3.30 3.48
C SER A 114 -18.80 -3.69 2.55
N GLY A 115 -18.97 -4.77 1.79
CA GLY A 115 -18.00 -5.23 0.79
C GLY A 115 -17.30 -6.53 1.17
N TYR A 116 -16.06 -6.70 0.71
CA TYR A 116 -15.34 -7.96 0.87
C TYR A 116 -13.83 -7.78 0.93
N GLY A 117 -13.11 -8.81 1.37
CA GLY A 117 -11.66 -8.84 1.23
C GLY A 117 -11.02 -10.14 1.68
N LEU A 118 -9.85 -10.41 1.10
CA LEU A 118 -8.91 -11.44 1.52
C LEU A 118 -7.91 -10.87 2.52
N PHE A 119 -7.66 -11.63 3.57
CA PHE A 119 -6.79 -11.25 4.69
C PHE A 119 -5.90 -12.40 5.12
N ILE A 120 -4.78 -12.07 5.75
CA ILE A 120 -4.12 -12.96 6.72
C ILE A 120 -4.74 -12.64 8.07
N ALA A 121 -5.38 -13.62 8.71
CA ALA A 121 -5.98 -13.49 10.04
C ALA A 121 -4.91 -13.44 11.14
N GLU A 122 -5.30 -13.14 12.38
CA GLU A 122 -4.35 -13.04 13.50
C GLU A 122 -3.61 -14.34 13.83
N ASP A 123 -4.20 -15.49 13.49
CA ASP A 123 -3.56 -16.80 13.62
C ASP A 123 -2.63 -17.15 12.43
N GLY A 124 -2.47 -16.24 11.47
CA GLY A 124 -1.66 -16.42 10.27
C GLY A 124 -2.37 -17.13 9.12
N SER A 125 -3.63 -17.51 9.27
CA SER A 125 -4.38 -18.24 8.24
C SER A 125 -4.98 -17.32 7.19
N LEU A 126 -5.22 -17.83 5.98
CA LEU A 126 -5.98 -17.10 4.97
C LEU A 126 -7.44 -16.96 5.41
N ALA A 127 -8.00 -15.77 5.30
CA ALA A 127 -9.40 -15.49 5.64
C ALA A 127 -10.09 -14.65 4.58
N LEU A 128 -11.37 -14.96 4.34
CA LEU A 128 -12.29 -14.16 3.55
C LEU A 128 -13.27 -13.47 4.48
N TRP A 129 -13.40 -12.15 4.34
CA TRP A 129 -14.43 -11.37 5.02
C TRP A 129 -15.42 -10.85 3.98
N ILE A 130 -16.71 -10.91 4.31
CA ILE A 130 -17.81 -10.49 3.43
C ILE A 130 -18.86 -9.80 4.29
N GLY A 131 -19.37 -8.65 3.86
CA GLY A 131 -20.41 -7.97 4.59
C GLY A 131 -21.41 -7.23 3.71
N ASP A 132 -22.62 -7.10 4.24
CA ASP A 132 -23.81 -6.52 3.58
C ASP A 132 -24.11 -5.08 4.04
N GLY A 133 -23.21 -4.48 4.82
CA GLY A 133 -23.38 -3.18 5.47
C GLY A 133 -23.95 -3.25 6.89
N THR A 134 -24.56 -4.36 7.28
CA THR A 134 -25.12 -4.60 8.62
C THR A 134 -24.41 -5.70 9.39
N ARG A 135 -23.97 -6.75 8.67
CA ARG A 135 -23.27 -7.92 9.18
C ARG A 135 -21.96 -8.11 8.44
N LEU A 136 -20.95 -8.59 9.17
CA LEU A 136 -19.65 -8.99 8.63
C LEU A 136 -19.37 -10.46 8.97
N GLU A 137 -19.39 -11.31 7.96
CA GLU A 137 -19.04 -12.73 8.05
C GLU A 137 -17.54 -12.92 7.80
N LYS A 138 -16.91 -13.80 8.59
CA LYS A 138 -15.49 -14.11 8.50
C LYS A 138 -15.29 -15.61 8.45
N VAL A 139 -14.63 -16.09 7.41
CA VAL A 139 -14.28 -17.50 7.23
C VAL A 139 -12.76 -17.58 7.08
N SER A 140 -12.12 -18.54 7.74
CA SER A 140 -10.67 -18.76 7.61
C SER A 140 -10.35 -20.22 7.31
N THR A 141 -9.17 -20.46 6.76
CA THR A 141 -8.65 -21.82 6.52
C THR A 141 -8.23 -22.53 7.80
N GLY A 142 -7.93 -21.76 8.87
CA GLY A 142 -7.40 -22.29 10.14
C GLY A 142 -6.01 -22.92 10.01
N VAL A 143 -5.34 -22.71 8.87
CA VAL A 143 -3.99 -23.20 8.59
C VAL A 143 -3.11 -22.00 8.28
N ALA A 144 -2.14 -21.75 9.15
CA ALA A 144 -1.22 -20.63 9.00
C ALA A 144 -0.41 -20.73 7.68
N LEU A 145 -0.23 -19.59 7.01
CA LEU A 145 0.63 -19.47 5.84
C LEU A 145 2.11 -19.61 6.25
N HIS A 146 2.90 -20.24 5.39
CA HIS A 146 4.34 -20.34 5.63
C HIS A 146 5.03 -19.00 5.31
N PRO A 147 5.91 -18.50 6.20
CA PRO A 147 6.66 -17.28 5.93
C PRO A 147 7.69 -17.52 4.82
N ALA A 148 7.93 -16.49 4.02
CA ALA A 148 8.95 -16.43 2.99
C ALA A 148 8.84 -17.56 1.95
N GLN A 149 7.62 -17.94 1.58
CA GLN A 149 7.35 -18.91 0.52
C GLN A 149 6.13 -18.52 -0.31
N TRP A 150 6.15 -18.83 -1.60
CA TRP A 150 5.03 -18.55 -2.50
C TRP A 150 3.82 -19.43 -2.19
N HIS A 151 2.65 -18.82 -2.14
CA HIS A 151 1.36 -19.50 -2.06
C HIS A 151 0.47 -19.03 -3.19
N CYS A 152 -0.21 -19.97 -3.85
CA CYS A 152 -1.40 -19.67 -4.64
C CYS A 152 -2.58 -19.59 -3.68
N ILE A 153 -3.28 -18.45 -3.68
CA ILE A 153 -4.48 -18.25 -2.85
C ILE A 153 -5.68 -17.94 -3.74
N ALA A 154 -6.84 -18.44 -3.33
CA ALA A 154 -8.11 -18.06 -3.91
C ALA A 154 -9.22 -18.04 -2.87
N ALA A 155 -10.22 -17.20 -3.10
CA ALA A 155 -11.43 -17.19 -2.31
C ALA A 155 -12.62 -16.88 -3.21
N SER A 156 -13.69 -17.64 -3.07
CA SER A 156 -14.93 -17.41 -3.79
C SER A 156 -16.12 -17.32 -2.87
N TYR A 157 -17.11 -16.53 -3.26
CA TYR A 157 -18.39 -16.42 -2.58
C TYR A 157 -19.53 -16.42 -3.60
N ASP A 158 -20.54 -17.25 -3.36
CA ASP A 158 -21.81 -17.26 -4.09
C ASP A 158 -22.91 -16.72 -3.18
N ALA A 159 -23.48 -15.56 -3.51
CA ALA A 159 -24.51 -14.91 -2.71
C ALA A 159 -25.85 -15.66 -2.72
N ALA A 160 -26.14 -16.43 -3.78
CA ALA A 160 -27.40 -17.15 -3.90
C ALA A 160 -27.44 -18.37 -2.96
N THR A 161 -26.30 -19.06 -2.82
CA THR A 161 -26.18 -20.26 -1.97
C THR A 161 -25.59 -19.98 -0.60
N GLY A 162 -24.91 -18.84 -0.42
CA GLY A 162 -24.13 -18.53 0.78
C GLY A 162 -22.85 -19.36 0.87
N THR A 163 -22.38 -19.97 -0.22
CA THR A 163 -21.21 -20.84 -0.20
C THR A 163 -19.92 -20.02 -0.33
N VAL A 164 -19.03 -20.21 0.64
CA VAL A 164 -17.68 -19.67 0.67
C VAL A 164 -16.69 -20.80 0.39
N HIS A 165 -15.79 -20.59 -0.57
CA HIS A 165 -14.61 -21.44 -0.74
C HIS A 165 -13.35 -20.62 -0.46
N LEU A 166 -12.43 -21.21 0.29
CA LEU A 166 -11.08 -20.71 0.53
C LEU A 166 -10.09 -21.76 0.08
N TYR A 167 -9.05 -21.32 -0.62
CA TYR A 167 -7.96 -22.14 -1.09
C TYR A 167 -6.63 -21.47 -0.80
N GLN A 168 -5.71 -22.21 -0.20
CA GLN A 168 -4.30 -21.85 -0.14
C GLN A 168 -3.44 -23.07 -0.47
N GLU A 169 -2.42 -22.88 -1.29
CA GLU A 169 -1.45 -23.91 -1.64
C GLU A 169 -0.05 -23.32 -1.70
N LEU A 170 0.84 -23.86 -0.87
CA LEU A 170 2.27 -23.58 -0.84
C LEU A 170 2.94 -24.15 -2.09
N GLN A 171 3.66 -23.31 -2.81
CA GLN A 171 4.54 -23.71 -3.89
C GLN A 171 5.85 -24.22 -3.31
N SER A 172 6.01 -25.54 -3.29
CA SER A 172 7.20 -26.21 -2.78
C SER A 172 7.53 -27.44 -3.61
N ASN A 173 8.82 -27.62 -3.93
CA ASN A 173 9.33 -28.84 -4.56
C ASN A 173 9.50 -29.99 -3.54
N TRP A 174 9.28 -29.71 -2.25
CA TRP A 174 9.37 -30.67 -1.16
C TRP A 174 8.00 -30.94 -0.56
N PRO A 175 7.73 -32.17 -0.09
CA PRO A 175 6.49 -32.49 0.62
C PRO A 175 6.48 -31.77 1.98
N VAL A 176 5.67 -30.72 2.09
CA VAL A 176 5.46 -29.98 3.34
C VAL A 176 4.09 -30.37 3.92
N PRO A 177 4.00 -30.80 5.19
CA PRO A 177 2.71 -31.05 5.83
C PRO A 177 1.84 -29.80 5.81
N ARG A 178 0.55 -29.94 5.47
CA ARG A 178 -0.40 -28.81 5.33
C ARG A 178 0.04 -27.76 4.31
N ALA A 179 0.82 -28.15 3.31
CA ALA A 179 1.13 -27.31 2.14
C ALA A 179 -0.14 -26.78 1.47
N ARG A 180 -1.24 -27.54 1.50
CA ARG A 180 -2.53 -27.12 0.98
C ARG A 180 -3.59 -27.12 2.08
N ALA A 181 -4.43 -26.09 2.08
CA ALA A 181 -5.66 -26.06 2.86
C ALA A 181 -6.81 -25.55 1.98
N GLU A 182 -7.95 -26.22 2.09
CA GLU A 182 -9.18 -25.85 1.39
C GLU A 182 -10.34 -25.92 2.37
N VAL A 183 -11.16 -24.88 2.39
CA VAL A 183 -12.36 -24.80 3.21
C VAL A 183 -13.53 -24.46 2.30
N CYS A 184 -14.55 -25.32 2.31
CA CYS A 184 -15.87 -25.02 1.75
C CYS A 184 -16.85 -24.92 2.92
N LYS A 185 -17.49 -23.75 3.07
CA LYS A 185 -18.41 -23.47 4.18
C LYS A 185 -19.63 -22.73 3.64
N THR A 186 -20.81 -23.19 4.02
CA THR A 186 -22.06 -22.44 3.79
C THR A 186 -22.33 -21.52 4.98
N ILE A 187 -22.41 -20.23 4.72
CA ILE A 187 -22.87 -19.20 5.67
C ILE A 187 -24.34 -18.86 5.38
N SER A 188 -24.96 -18.08 6.27
CA SER A 188 -26.26 -17.49 5.93
C SER A 188 -26.09 -16.58 4.71
N PRO A 189 -26.83 -16.79 3.60
CA PRO A 189 -26.71 -15.98 2.41
C PRO A 189 -26.83 -14.48 2.71
N LEU A 190 -26.04 -13.68 2.01
CA LEU A 190 -26.09 -12.22 2.03
C LEU A 190 -25.67 -11.67 0.68
N THR A 191 -26.27 -10.54 0.30
CA THR A 191 -25.79 -9.76 -0.84
C THR A 191 -24.59 -8.96 -0.38
N VAL A 192 -23.52 -8.98 -1.18
CA VAL A 192 -22.32 -8.21 -0.86
C VAL A 192 -22.66 -6.72 -0.89
N GLY A 193 -22.36 -6.02 0.21
CA GLY A 193 -22.67 -4.60 0.33
C GLY A 193 -21.81 -3.74 -0.60
N GLU A 194 -22.43 -2.75 -1.22
CA GLU A 194 -21.73 -1.78 -2.06
C GLU A 194 -21.00 -0.74 -1.22
N ASN A 195 -19.86 -0.26 -1.73
CA ASN A 195 -19.13 0.86 -1.14
C ASN A 195 -18.32 1.63 -2.18
N GLU A 196 -18.10 2.91 -1.91
CA GLU A 196 -17.34 3.83 -2.78
C GLU A 196 -15.84 3.86 -2.48
N GLU A 197 -15.33 2.98 -1.61
CA GLU A 197 -13.89 2.90 -1.35
C GLU A 197 -13.15 2.25 -2.53
N ASP A 198 -11.88 2.61 -2.67
CA ASP A 198 -10.93 1.97 -3.58
C ASP A 198 -10.73 0.49 -3.18
N LEU A 199 -10.44 -0.35 -4.18
CA LEU A 199 -9.91 -1.69 -3.91
C LEU A 199 -8.42 -1.55 -3.60
N LEU A 200 -8.00 -2.03 -2.43
CA LEU A 200 -6.60 -2.01 -2.01
C LEU A 200 -5.97 -3.40 -2.13
N MET A 201 -4.72 -3.42 -2.56
CA MET A 201 -3.84 -4.59 -2.50
C MET A 201 -2.74 -4.32 -1.50
N ALA A 202 -2.45 -5.30 -0.63
CA ALA A 202 -1.51 -5.20 0.47
C ALA A 202 -1.90 -4.24 1.62
N ALA A 203 -3.17 -3.87 1.72
CA ALA A 203 -3.71 -3.17 2.88
C ALA A 203 -5.20 -3.46 3.06
N LYS A 204 -5.76 -3.12 4.21
CA LYS A 204 -7.20 -3.06 4.42
C LYS A 204 -7.74 -1.69 3.97
N ALA A 205 -8.73 -1.72 3.08
CA ALA A 205 -9.49 -0.57 2.61
C ALA A 205 -10.25 0.17 3.73
N GLY A 206 -10.45 1.46 3.49
CA GLY A 206 -11.10 2.43 4.36
C GLY A 206 -10.51 3.83 4.15
N PRO A 207 -10.95 4.84 4.95
CA PRO A 207 -10.51 6.23 4.79
C PRO A 207 -8.99 6.42 4.90
N VAL A 208 -8.33 5.53 5.63
CA VAL A 208 -6.87 5.42 5.73
C VAL A 208 -6.53 3.95 5.60
N ALA A 209 -5.55 3.62 4.75
CA ALA A 209 -5.01 2.27 4.62
C ALA A 209 -4.36 1.84 5.94
N ILE A 210 -4.79 0.69 6.46
CA ILE A 210 -4.29 0.09 7.70
C ILE A 210 -4.13 -1.42 7.51
N HIS A 211 -3.54 -2.12 8.49
CA HIS A 211 -3.31 -3.56 8.40
C HIS A 211 -2.54 -3.95 7.12
N HIS A 212 -1.43 -3.25 6.88
CA HIS A 212 -0.58 -3.46 5.72
C HIS A 212 0.03 -4.86 5.70
N PHE A 213 0.10 -5.44 4.52
CA PHE A 213 0.73 -6.73 4.27
C PHE A 213 2.22 -6.57 4.05
N ASN A 214 3.01 -7.44 4.70
CA ASN A 214 4.44 -7.53 4.47
C ASN A 214 4.73 -8.77 3.60
N GLY A 215 5.21 -8.52 2.39
CA GLY A 215 5.53 -9.56 1.44
C GLY A 215 5.20 -9.19 0.00
N LYS A 216 5.31 -10.18 -0.89
CA LYS A 216 5.05 -9.98 -2.31
C LYS A 216 3.64 -10.39 -2.70
N ILE A 217 3.04 -9.66 -3.64
CA ILE A 217 1.83 -10.07 -4.36
C ILE A 217 2.17 -10.14 -5.84
N ASP A 218 1.64 -11.14 -6.54
CA ASP A 218 1.84 -11.36 -7.97
C ASP A 218 0.52 -11.86 -8.61
N ASN A 219 0.24 -11.36 -9.81
CA ASN A 219 -0.92 -11.70 -10.65
C ASN A 219 -2.27 -11.74 -9.92
N PRO A 220 -2.68 -10.67 -9.20
CA PRO A 220 -3.99 -10.62 -8.57
C PRO A 220 -5.11 -10.48 -9.62
N ARG A 221 -6.21 -11.18 -9.39
CA ARG A 221 -7.38 -11.25 -10.28
C ARG A 221 -8.68 -11.20 -9.51
N LEU A 222 -9.69 -10.60 -10.15
CA LEU A 222 -11.07 -10.57 -9.67
C LEU A 222 -12.01 -11.12 -10.74
N TYR A 223 -12.91 -12.02 -10.35
CA TYR A 223 -13.98 -12.56 -11.20
C TYR A 223 -15.34 -12.19 -10.60
N GLY A 224 -16.33 -11.96 -11.46
CA GLY A 224 -17.68 -11.51 -11.08
C GLY A 224 -18.65 -12.62 -10.66
N ARG A 225 -18.13 -13.82 -10.38
CA ARG A 225 -18.92 -14.98 -9.96
C ARG A 225 -18.07 -15.91 -9.10
N ALA A 226 -18.72 -16.79 -8.35
CA ALA A 226 -18.04 -17.84 -7.62
C ALA A 226 -17.48 -18.90 -8.58
N LEU A 227 -16.19 -19.20 -8.42
CA LEU A 227 -15.41 -20.15 -9.21
C LEU A 227 -14.54 -21.00 -8.30
N SER A 228 -14.39 -22.27 -8.64
CA SER A 228 -13.28 -23.10 -8.14
C SER A 228 -11.95 -22.66 -8.75
N VAL A 229 -10.83 -23.03 -8.11
CA VAL A 229 -9.48 -22.72 -8.60
C VAL A 229 -9.27 -23.19 -10.04
N ALA A 230 -9.74 -24.40 -10.37
CA ALA A 230 -9.59 -24.96 -11.72
C ALA A 230 -10.39 -24.18 -12.78
N GLU A 231 -11.54 -23.60 -12.42
CA GLU A 231 -12.34 -22.80 -13.34
C GLU A 231 -11.72 -21.42 -13.62
N THR A 232 -10.93 -20.87 -12.68
CA THR A 232 -10.30 -19.56 -12.87
C THR A 232 -9.30 -19.50 -14.03
N ASP A 233 -8.74 -20.63 -14.47
CA ASP A 233 -7.83 -20.65 -15.62
C ASP A 233 -8.57 -20.58 -16.97
N ALA A 234 -9.86 -20.91 -17.00
CA ALA A 234 -10.69 -20.92 -18.20
C ALA A 234 -11.70 -19.76 -18.28
N ASP A 235 -11.91 -19.05 -17.17
CA ASP A 235 -12.85 -17.91 -17.11
C ASP A 235 -12.15 -16.58 -17.40
N THR A 236 -12.94 -15.58 -17.83
CA THR A 236 -12.44 -14.21 -18.03
C THR A 236 -12.66 -13.38 -16.76
N PRO A 237 -11.61 -12.82 -16.15
CA PRO A 237 -11.77 -11.98 -14.97
C PRO A 237 -12.39 -10.62 -15.32
N ILE A 238 -13.00 -9.99 -14.32
CA ILE A 238 -13.35 -8.56 -14.38
C ILE A 238 -12.09 -7.71 -14.47
N ALA A 239 -11.04 -8.10 -13.75
CA ALA A 239 -9.75 -7.43 -13.74
C ALA A 239 -8.60 -8.45 -13.56
N ASN A 240 -7.52 -8.24 -14.30
CA ASN A 240 -6.26 -8.97 -14.22
C ASN A 240 -5.11 -7.97 -14.16
N TRP A 241 -4.61 -7.72 -12.95
CA TRP A 241 -3.56 -6.73 -12.73
C TRP A 241 -2.18 -7.34 -12.94
N ASP A 242 -1.54 -6.99 -14.05
CA ASP A 242 -0.20 -7.43 -14.41
C ASP A 242 0.84 -6.42 -13.92
N PHE A 243 1.53 -6.75 -12.82
CA PHE A 243 2.55 -5.87 -12.26
C PHE A 243 3.87 -5.87 -13.05
N SER A 244 4.04 -6.77 -14.03
CA SER A 244 5.22 -6.79 -14.90
C SER A 244 5.20 -5.71 -15.98
N LEU A 245 4.05 -5.06 -16.18
CA LEU A 245 3.90 -3.94 -17.10
C LEU A 245 4.29 -2.62 -16.42
N ASP A 246 4.91 -1.73 -17.21
CA ASP A 246 5.34 -0.40 -16.77
C ASP A 246 6.21 -0.41 -15.49
N ILE A 247 7.10 -1.40 -15.36
CA ILE A 247 8.08 -1.47 -14.27
C ILE A 247 8.96 -0.21 -14.30
N GLY A 248 8.69 0.72 -13.37
CA GLY A 248 9.31 2.05 -13.32
C GLY A 248 8.30 3.19 -13.12
N ALA A 249 7.00 2.90 -13.27
CA ALA A 249 5.92 3.81 -12.95
C ALA A 249 5.11 3.31 -11.73
N GLU A 250 4.33 4.21 -11.14
CA GLU A 250 3.39 3.89 -10.07
C GLU A 250 2.15 3.12 -10.58
N ILE A 251 1.88 3.13 -11.89
CA ILE A 251 0.67 2.52 -12.45
C ILE A 251 0.67 0.98 -12.30
N VAL A 252 -0.49 0.45 -11.96
CA VAL A 252 -0.79 -0.99 -11.95
C VAL A 252 -1.77 -1.26 -13.08
N ARG A 253 -1.34 -2.00 -14.10
CA ARG A 253 -2.13 -2.21 -15.32
C ARG A 253 -3.09 -3.38 -15.15
N ASP A 254 -4.38 -3.09 -15.24
CA ASP A 254 -5.39 -4.09 -15.59
C ASP A 254 -5.31 -4.39 -17.09
N THR A 255 -5.19 -5.68 -17.44
CA THR A 255 -5.07 -6.17 -18.82
C THR A 255 -6.42 -6.59 -19.42
N GLU A 256 -7.49 -6.58 -18.63
CA GLU A 256 -8.84 -6.87 -19.10
C GLU A 256 -9.50 -5.65 -19.76
N ALA A 257 -10.61 -5.91 -20.46
CA ALA A 257 -11.34 -4.89 -21.23
C ALA A 257 -11.86 -3.72 -20.37
N ASN A 258 -12.04 -3.93 -19.06
CA ASN A 258 -12.57 -2.92 -18.14
C ASN A 258 -11.52 -1.86 -17.75
N GLN A 259 -10.22 -2.13 -17.96
CA GLN A 259 -9.12 -1.20 -17.67
C GLN A 259 -9.20 -0.59 -16.26
N LEU A 260 -9.48 -1.42 -15.26
CA LEU A 260 -9.53 -1.03 -13.84
C LEU A 260 -8.11 -0.84 -13.29
N HIS A 261 -7.37 0.08 -13.88
CA HIS A 261 -5.98 0.38 -13.53
C HIS A 261 -5.88 0.93 -12.11
N GLY A 262 -4.82 0.55 -11.42
CA GLY A 262 -4.48 1.08 -10.10
C GLY A 262 -3.22 1.94 -10.11
N ARG A 263 -2.82 2.38 -8.93
CA ARG A 263 -1.52 3.00 -8.67
C ARG A 263 -0.94 2.48 -7.36
N THR A 264 0.37 2.39 -7.27
CA THR A 264 1.07 2.13 -6.02
C THR A 264 1.12 3.39 -5.16
N VAL A 265 1.10 3.22 -3.85
CA VAL A 265 1.24 4.29 -2.86
C VAL A 265 2.42 3.95 -1.94
N ASN A 266 3.20 4.96 -1.55
CA ASN A 266 4.41 4.81 -0.73
C ASN A 266 5.51 3.95 -1.38
N LEU A 267 5.63 3.98 -2.72
CA LEU A 267 6.70 3.33 -3.50
C LEU A 267 7.11 1.91 -3.03
N PRO A 268 6.20 0.92 -3.07
CA PRO A 268 6.59 -0.46 -2.84
C PRO A 268 7.65 -0.89 -3.87
N THR A 269 8.50 -1.85 -3.50
CA THR A 269 9.58 -2.29 -4.39
C THR A 269 9.02 -3.11 -5.55
N ARG A 270 9.15 -2.57 -6.77
CA ARG A 270 8.82 -3.27 -8.03
C ARG A 270 10.04 -3.98 -8.60
N ALA A 271 9.85 -4.73 -9.70
CA ALA A 271 10.90 -5.52 -10.34
C ALA A 271 11.50 -6.59 -9.41
N VAL A 272 10.67 -7.18 -8.54
CA VAL A 272 11.09 -8.30 -7.69
C VAL A 272 10.66 -9.62 -8.29
N THR A 273 11.40 -10.68 -8.00
CA THR A 273 11.10 -12.03 -8.52
C THR A 273 9.68 -12.45 -8.18
N GLY A 274 8.96 -12.94 -9.19
CA GLY A 274 7.60 -13.48 -9.12
C GLY A 274 7.55 -14.96 -8.74
N HIS A 275 6.34 -15.50 -8.70
CA HIS A 275 6.07 -16.92 -8.37
C HIS A 275 6.64 -17.89 -9.43
N ASN A 276 6.82 -17.41 -10.65
CA ASN A 276 7.26 -18.15 -11.83
C ASN A 276 8.74 -17.91 -12.18
N TRP A 277 9.52 -17.26 -11.32
CA TRP A 277 10.94 -16.99 -11.58
C TRP A 277 11.76 -18.28 -11.53
N THR A 278 12.51 -18.56 -12.60
CA THR A 278 13.27 -19.82 -12.76
C THR A 278 14.73 -19.71 -12.33
N GLY A 279 15.28 -18.49 -12.31
CA GLY A 279 16.70 -18.25 -12.09
C GLY A 279 17.55 -18.19 -13.35
N ASP A 280 16.98 -18.43 -14.53
CA ASP A 280 17.74 -18.45 -15.80
C ASP A 280 18.08 -17.04 -16.30
N GLU A 281 17.25 -16.04 -16.00
CA GLU A 281 17.45 -14.64 -16.33
C GLU A 281 17.38 -13.77 -15.06
N SER A 282 18.35 -12.89 -14.90
CA SER A 282 18.51 -12.00 -13.73
C SER A 282 18.16 -10.54 -14.02
N ASP A 283 18.07 -10.14 -15.29
CA ASP A 283 17.64 -8.82 -15.72
C ASP A 283 16.13 -8.81 -16.00
N PHE A 284 15.37 -8.10 -15.15
CA PHE A 284 13.93 -7.95 -15.29
C PHE A 284 13.51 -7.28 -16.61
N LYS A 285 14.40 -6.55 -17.29
CA LYS A 285 14.10 -5.95 -18.60
C LYS A 285 14.08 -6.98 -19.71
N VAL A 286 14.79 -8.09 -19.53
CA VAL A 286 14.87 -9.19 -20.51
C VAL A 286 13.73 -10.19 -20.28
N ALA A 287 13.40 -10.49 -19.01
CA ALA A 287 12.33 -11.42 -18.64
C ALA A 287 11.28 -10.79 -17.70
N PRO A 288 10.60 -9.69 -18.08
CA PRO A 288 9.70 -8.95 -17.18
C PRO A 288 8.58 -9.80 -16.60
N SER A 289 8.09 -10.80 -17.35
CA SER A 289 7.05 -11.72 -16.90
C SER A 289 7.46 -12.60 -15.70
N GLN A 290 8.76 -12.72 -15.38
CA GLN A 290 9.26 -13.40 -14.17
C GLN A 290 9.47 -12.43 -12.99
N TYR A 291 9.25 -11.14 -13.20
CA TYR A 291 9.40 -10.06 -12.22
C TYR A 291 8.08 -9.30 -12.01
N GLY A 292 6.95 -10.00 -12.20
CA GLY A 292 5.59 -9.50 -12.03
C GLY A 292 5.11 -9.44 -10.58
N ALA A 293 6.03 -9.42 -9.62
CA ALA A 293 5.69 -9.23 -8.21
C ALA A 293 6.02 -7.80 -7.76
N ILE A 294 5.26 -7.32 -6.79
CA ILE A 294 5.56 -6.10 -6.02
C ILE A 294 5.75 -6.50 -4.56
N HIS A 295 6.81 -6.01 -3.92
CA HIS A 295 7.09 -6.23 -2.50
C HIS A 295 6.59 -5.03 -1.69
N PHE A 296 5.64 -5.29 -0.80
CA PHE A 296 5.02 -4.31 0.07
C PHE A 296 5.57 -4.43 1.49
N HIS A 297 5.70 -3.28 2.17
CA HIS A 297 6.12 -3.18 3.56
C HIS A 297 5.24 -2.17 4.30
N ASP A 298 4.96 -2.42 5.57
CA ASP A 298 4.13 -1.56 6.41
C ASP A 298 4.83 -0.30 6.93
N ASP A 299 6.13 -0.18 6.69
CA ASP A 299 6.99 0.95 7.05
C ASP A 299 7.50 1.75 5.84
N ASP A 300 7.12 1.36 4.61
CA ASP A 300 7.39 2.15 3.41
C ASP A 300 6.72 3.54 3.52
N LEU A 301 7.43 4.59 3.12
CA LEU A 301 6.93 5.97 3.10
C LEU A 301 7.61 6.76 1.98
N GLU A 302 6.83 7.24 1.03
CA GLU A 302 7.31 8.14 -0.03
C GLU A 302 7.14 9.61 0.37
N ASP A 303 5.90 9.99 0.69
CA ASP A 303 5.52 11.34 1.08
C ASP A 303 4.54 11.26 2.26
N ALA A 304 4.74 12.10 3.27
CA ALA A 304 3.81 12.21 4.39
C ALA A 304 2.47 12.86 3.98
N HIS A 305 2.41 13.48 2.79
CA HIS A 305 1.24 14.17 2.24
C HIS A 305 0.62 15.18 3.21
N TRP A 306 1.47 15.84 3.97
CA TRP A 306 1.05 16.90 4.88
C TRP A 306 0.65 18.15 4.11
N ASP A 307 -0.34 18.86 4.63
CA ASP A 307 -0.66 20.19 4.15
C ASP A 307 0.54 21.11 4.40
N ALA A 308 0.85 21.94 3.40
CA ALA A 308 1.85 22.98 3.54
C ALA A 308 1.43 23.97 4.62
N ALA A 309 2.33 24.24 5.56
CA ALA A 309 2.10 25.25 6.59
C ALA A 309 2.41 26.66 6.07
N PHE A 310 3.43 26.79 5.22
CA PHE A 310 3.79 28.03 4.53
C PHE A 310 4.71 27.74 3.33
N GLU A 311 4.91 28.76 2.51
CA GLU A 311 5.76 28.69 1.33
C GLU A 311 6.68 29.90 1.23
N TRP A 312 7.81 29.72 0.56
CA TRP A 312 8.77 30.79 0.32
C TRP A 312 9.10 30.88 -1.16
N THR A 313 8.84 32.05 -1.74
CA THR A 313 9.34 32.40 -3.08
C THR A 313 10.68 33.10 -2.92
N VAL A 314 11.74 32.50 -3.45
CA VAL A 314 13.11 33.00 -3.29
C VAL A 314 13.28 34.33 -4.04
N PRO A 315 13.72 35.42 -3.37
CA PRO A 315 13.98 36.69 -4.05
C PRO A 315 15.01 36.57 -5.18
N SER A 316 14.89 37.39 -6.23
CA SER A 316 15.73 37.32 -7.43
C SER A 316 17.22 37.52 -7.16
N ASP A 317 17.54 38.30 -6.13
CA ASP A 317 18.89 38.66 -5.69
C ASP A 317 19.40 37.79 -4.52
N TRP A 318 18.65 36.75 -4.13
CA TRP A 318 19.04 35.91 -3.01
C TRP A 318 20.31 35.10 -3.33
N PRO A 319 21.36 35.18 -2.49
CA PRO A 319 22.59 34.44 -2.74
C PRO A 319 22.37 32.93 -2.76
N SER A 320 23.11 32.22 -3.60
CA SER A 320 23.17 30.76 -3.53
C SER A 320 23.89 30.32 -2.24
N GLY A 321 23.44 29.21 -1.65
CA GLY A 321 23.97 28.70 -0.40
C GLY A 321 23.12 27.58 0.19
N VAL A 322 23.53 27.10 1.36
CA VAL A 322 22.78 26.13 2.15
C VAL A 322 21.94 26.89 3.17
N TYR A 323 20.64 26.67 3.11
CA TYR A 323 19.64 27.31 3.96
C TYR A 323 18.82 26.24 4.67
N ALA A 324 18.26 26.62 5.82
CA ALA A 324 17.29 25.81 6.54
C ALA A 324 16.22 26.72 7.13
N VAL A 325 15.07 26.14 7.47
CA VAL A 325 14.07 26.80 8.30
C VAL A 325 14.20 26.23 9.71
N HIS A 326 14.58 27.08 10.65
CA HIS A 326 14.66 26.73 12.05
C HIS A 326 13.28 26.88 12.69
N LEU A 327 12.78 25.79 13.29
CA LEU A 327 11.48 25.73 13.96
C LEU A 327 11.69 25.68 15.48
N THR A 328 10.98 26.53 16.22
CA THR A 328 11.05 26.62 17.69
C THR A 328 9.68 26.80 18.32
#